data_AF-A0A948IY23-F1
#
_entry.id   AF-A0A948IY23-F1
#
_cell.length_a   1.000
_cell.length_b   1.000
_cell.length_c   1.000
_cell.angle_alpha   90.00
_cell.angle_beta   90.00
_cell.angle_gamma   90.00
#
_symmetry.space_group_name_H-M   'P 1'
#
loop_
_entity.id
_entity.type
_entity.pdbx_description
1 polymer ?
#
loop_
_entity_poly.entity_id
_entity_poly.type
_entity_poly.pdbx_seq_one_letter_code
_entity_poly.pdbx_strand_id
1 'polypeptide(L)'
;MKQLLEKNLISTKEASELSGYNSDYLSRLCRENKIEGTQVGRTWLVSRSSLQSFIRSQEERKRGLAESLSKEREREYRKVTSPVAKATRAAGKVHGEVDQAIKSTLLSASLYSRGLKLMARSSSLVATGLILALSAYAAGTGALENFADRAVVSALSARESFIDSVNALE
;
A
#
# COMPACT_ATOMS: atom_id res chain seq x y z
N MET A 1 -54.99 49.00 18.44
CA MET A 1 -54.48 48.49 19.74
C MET A 1 -54.71 46.99 19.95
N LYS A 2 -55.84 46.38 19.53
CA LYS A 2 -56.12 44.93 19.74
C LYS A 2 -55.11 43.94 19.11
N GLN A 3 -54.49 44.25 17.96
CA GLN A 3 -53.56 43.33 17.29
C GLN A 3 -52.23 43.08 18.02
N LEU A 4 -51.81 43.95 18.95
CA LEU A 4 -50.55 43.79 19.68
C LEU A 4 -50.67 42.81 20.86
N LEU A 5 -51.85 42.69 21.47
CA LEU A 5 -52.09 41.75 22.58
C LEU A 5 -52.35 40.32 22.08
N GLU A 6 -52.98 40.15 20.91
CA GLU A 6 -53.25 38.80 20.37
C GLU A 6 -51.98 38.07 19.92
N LYS A 7 -50.90 38.79 19.57
CA LYS A 7 -49.69 38.18 18.98
C LYS A 7 -48.58 37.82 19.96
N ASN A 8 -48.77 37.98 21.28
CA ASN A 8 -47.77 37.65 22.32
C ASN A 8 -46.34 37.99 21.87
N LEU A 9 -46.14 39.25 21.50
CA LEU A 9 -44.87 39.75 20.98
C LEU A 9 -43.87 39.86 22.13
N ILE A 10 -42.73 39.21 21.97
CA ILE A 10 -41.62 39.23 22.91
C ILE A 10 -40.45 40.03 22.34
N SER A 11 -39.63 40.61 23.22
CA SER A 11 -38.41 41.31 22.78
C SER A 11 -37.41 40.33 22.16
N THR A 12 -36.53 40.79 21.27
CA THR A 12 -35.43 39.97 20.75
C THR A 12 -34.52 39.41 21.84
N LYS A 13 -34.38 40.10 22.98
CA LYS A 13 -33.63 39.62 24.14
C LYS A 13 -34.30 38.40 24.77
N GLU A 14 -35.59 38.51 25.08
CA GLU A 14 -36.37 37.39 25.64
C GLU A 14 -36.45 36.22 24.65
N ALA A 15 -36.65 36.51 23.37
CA ALA A 15 -36.63 35.49 22.31
C ALA A 15 -35.28 34.78 22.21
N SER A 16 -34.18 35.49 22.46
CA SER A 16 -32.83 34.92 22.49
C SER A 16 -32.67 33.94 23.65
N GLU A 17 -33.12 34.32 24.84
CA GLU A 17 -33.10 33.46 26.03
C GLU A 17 -33.96 32.20 25.85
N LEU A 18 -35.13 32.32 25.19
CA LEU A 18 -36.02 31.19 24.95
C LEU A 18 -35.54 30.22 23.87
N SER A 19 -34.93 30.74 22.80
CA SER A 19 -34.55 29.94 21.63
C SER A 19 -33.09 29.49 21.63
N GLY A 20 -32.24 30.15 22.42
CA GLY A 20 -30.78 30.01 22.37
C GLY A 20 -30.14 30.66 21.14
N TYR A 21 -30.92 31.30 20.26
CA TYR A 21 -30.40 32.05 19.12
C TYR A 21 -29.98 33.46 19.52
N ASN A 22 -28.97 34.02 18.86
CA ASN A 22 -28.57 35.41 19.07
C ASN A 22 -29.68 36.38 18.60
N SER A 23 -29.90 37.48 19.35
CA SER A 23 -30.83 38.56 19.02
C SER A 23 -30.63 39.15 17.61
N ASP A 24 -29.39 39.22 17.13
CA ASP A 24 -29.08 39.72 15.78
C ASP A 24 -29.59 38.74 14.72
N TYR A 25 -29.45 37.44 14.97
CA TYR A 25 -29.95 36.41 14.08
C TYR A 25 -31.47 36.42 14.04
N LEU A 26 -32.14 36.57 15.19
CA LEU A 26 -33.59 36.71 15.26
C LEU A 26 -34.08 37.94 14.48
N SER A 27 -33.40 39.07 14.61
CA SER A 27 -33.70 40.29 13.84
C SER A 27 -33.55 40.05 12.34
N ARG A 28 -32.53 39.31 11.92
CA ARG A 28 -32.34 38.89 10.52
C ARG A 28 -33.48 38.00 10.03
N LEU A 29 -33.92 37.02 10.83
CA LEU A 29 -35.02 36.14 10.51
C LEU A 29 -36.34 36.89 10.33
N CYS A 30 -36.59 37.92 11.14
CA CYS A 30 -37.74 38.80 10.98
C CYS A 30 -37.67 39.62 9.69
N ARG A 31 -36.50 40.17 9.33
CA ARG A 31 -36.31 40.88 8.04
C ARG A 31 -36.51 39.97 6.83
N GLU A 32 -36.12 38.70 6.95
CA GLU A 32 -36.31 37.67 5.93
C GLU A 32 -37.74 37.10 5.92
N ASN A 33 -38.65 37.60 6.76
CA ASN A 33 -40.02 37.09 6.95
C ASN A 33 -40.09 35.58 7.25
N LYS A 34 -39.03 35.00 7.82
CA LYS A 34 -39.00 33.59 8.25
C LYS A 34 -39.73 33.37 9.57
N ILE A 35 -39.75 34.42 10.40
CA ILE A 35 -40.47 34.46 11.67
C ILE A 35 -41.25 35.77 11.70
N GLU A 36 -42.49 35.72 12.14
CA GLU A 36 -43.31 36.92 12.31
C GLU A 36 -42.71 37.82 13.38
N GLY A 37 -42.41 39.06 13.01
CA GLY A 37 -41.97 40.09 13.92
C GLY A 37 -42.17 41.48 13.34
N THR A 38 -42.24 42.47 14.23
CA THR A 38 -42.44 43.87 13.87
C THR A 38 -41.35 44.70 14.51
N GLN A 39 -40.78 45.63 13.74
CA GLN A 39 -39.83 46.59 14.28
C GLN A 39 -40.58 47.73 14.98
N VAL A 40 -40.26 47.97 16.25
CA VAL A 40 -40.80 49.09 17.03
C VAL A 40 -39.62 49.94 17.50
N GLY A 41 -39.48 51.13 16.90
CA GLY A 41 -38.32 51.99 17.10
C GLY A 41 -37.03 51.34 16.59
N ARG A 42 -36.07 51.11 17.49
CA ARG A 42 -34.78 50.48 17.19
C ARG A 42 -34.75 48.97 17.48
N THR A 43 -35.82 48.42 18.05
CA THR A 43 -35.86 47.05 18.53
C THR A 43 -36.85 46.23 17.72
N TRP A 44 -36.51 44.97 17.44
CA TRP A 44 -37.45 44.01 16.86
C TRP A 44 -38.25 43.32 17.97
N LEU A 45 -39.55 43.19 17.74
CA LEU A 45 -40.44 42.38 18.54
C LEU A 45 -40.81 41.13 17.73
N VAL A 46 -40.72 39.96 18.34
CA VAL A 46 -40.90 38.67 17.67
C VAL A 46 -42.15 38.01 18.22
N SER A 47 -42.95 37.41 17.36
CA SER A 47 -44.08 36.58 17.78
C SER A 47 -43.58 35.28 18.40
N ARG A 48 -43.94 35.03 19.67
CA ARG A 48 -43.53 33.83 20.40
C ARG A 48 -43.99 32.54 19.69
N SER A 49 -45.21 32.53 19.16
CA SER A 49 -45.76 31.34 18.48
C SER A 49 -45.05 31.06 17.16
N SER A 50 -44.73 32.11 16.39
CA SER A 50 -43.99 31.97 15.14
C SER A 50 -42.57 31.45 15.39
N LEU A 51 -41.90 31.95 16.43
CA LEU A 51 -40.56 31.48 16.83
C LEU A 51 -40.57 30.00 17.24
N GLN A 52 -41.55 29.57 18.04
CA GLN A 52 -41.66 28.16 18.44
C GLN A 52 -41.91 27.23 17.25
N SER A 53 -42.79 27.61 16.33
CA SER A 53 -43.03 26.86 15.09
C SER A 53 -41.76 26.77 14.24
N PHE A 54 -41.00 27.87 14.16
CA PHE A 54 -39.72 27.87 13.46
C PHE A 54 -38.73 26.89 14.11
N ILE A 55 -38.55 26.92 15.43
CA ILE A 55 -37.65 25.99 16.15
C ILE A 55 -38.03 24.53 15.88
N ARG A 56 -39.32 24.19 16.01
CA ARG A 56 -39.82 22.84 15.73
C ARG A 56 -39.48 22.40 14.30
N SER A 57 -39.70 23.27 13.31
CA SER A 57 -39.35 22.97 11.91
C SER A 57 -37.85 22.73 11.71
N GLN A 58 -36.99 23.45 12.44
CA GLN A 58 -35.53 23.26 12.37
C GLN A 58 -35.11 21.93 13.00
N GLU A 59 -35.72 21.54 14.11
CA GLU A 59 -35.46 20.25 14.76
C GLU A 59 -35.90 19.07 13.88
N GLU A 60 -37.08 19.15 13.28
CA GLU A 60 -37.57 18.14 12.33
C GLU A 60 -36.64 17.99 11.13
N ARG A 61 -36.23 19.11 10.53
CA ARG A 61 -35.25 19.13 9.43
C ARG A 61 -33.92 18.49 9.84
N LYS A 62 -33.41 18.83 11.04
CA LYS A 62 -32.17 18.27 11.57
C LYS A 62 -32.30 16.76 11.80
N ARG A 63 -33.43 16.29 12.33
CA ARG A 63 -33.72 14.87 12.54
C ARG A 63 -33.77 14.11 11.22
N GLY A 64 -34.51 14.61 10.23
CA GLY A 64 -34.59 13.98 8.90
C GLY A 64 -33.22 13.89 8.22
N LEU A 65 -32.38 14.93 8.36
CA LEU A 65 -31.00 14.89 7.85
C LEU A 65 -30.13 13.90 8.61
N ALA A 66 -30.26 13.81 9.94
CA ALA A 66 -29.52 12.84 10.73
C ALA A 66 -29.87 11.40 10.33
N GLU A 67 -31.15 11.12 10.07
CA GLU A 67 -31.61 9.82 9.58
C GLU A 67 -31.07 9.49 8.19
N SER A 68 -31.08 10.43 7.25
CA SER A 68 -30.54 10.19 5.90
C SER A 68 -29.04 9.91 5.94
N LEU A 69 -28.29 10.69 6.73
CA LEU A 69 -26.86 10.48 6.94
C LEU A 69 -26.57 9.14 7.63
N SER A 70 -27.39 8.72 8.58
CA SER A 70 -27.26 7.39 9.21
C SER A 70 -27.42 6.27 8.18
N LYS A 71 -28.47 6.34 7.36
CA LYS A 71 -28.73 5.36 6.29
C LYS A 71 -27.62 5.32 5.25
N GLU A 72 -27.05 6.47 4.91
CA GLU A 72 -25.92 6.56 3.99
C GLU A 72 -24.67 5.90 4.58
N ARG A 73 -24.33 6.22 5.83
CA ARG A 73 -23.22 5.59 6.56
C ARG A 73 -23.37 4.08 6.65
N GLU A 74 -24.57 3.57 6.93
CA GLU A 74 -24.84 2.13 6.95
C GLU A 74 -24.57 1.47 5.59
N ARG A 75 -24.94 2.12 4.48
CA ARG A 75 -24.66 1.63 3.13
C ARG A 75 -23.16 1.61 2.86
N GLU A 76 -22.44 2.63 3.28
CA GLU A 76 -20.98 2.70 3.17
C GLU A 76 -20.31 1.58 3.99
N TYR A 77 -20.67 1.45 5.28
CA TYR A 77 -20.16 0.39 6.14
C TYR A 77 -20.46 -1.00 5.61
N ARG A 78 -21.66 -1.22 5.05
CA ARG A 78 -22.02 -2.51 4.42
C ARG A 78 -21.12 -2.82 3.23
N LYS A 79 -20.81 -1.84 2.38
CA LYS A 79 -19.90 -2.02 1.23
C LYS A 79 -18.49 -2.39 1.69
N VAL A 80 -17.95 -1.63 2.65
CA VAL A 80 -16.59 -1.84 3.20
C VAL A 80 -16.47 -3.15 3.98
N THR A 81 -17.50 -3.50 4.75
CA THR A 81 -17.52 -4.71 5.60
C THR A 81 -17.98 -5.95 4.85
N SER A 82 -18.41 -5.82 3.58
CA SER A 82 -18.85 -6.98 2.81
C SER A 82 -17.73 -8.04 2.79
N PRO A 83 -18.07 -9.33 3.01
CA PRO A 83 -17.09 -10.41 2.97
C PRO A 83 -16.32 -10.44 1.65
N VAL A 84 -16.98 -10.01 0.57
CA VAL A 84 -16.40 -9.85 -0.77
C VAL A 84 -15.30 -8.78 -0.78
N ALA A 85 -15.52 -7.59 -0.19
CA ALA A 85 -14.50 -6.54 -0.11
C ALA A 85 -13.32 -6.91 0.80
N LYS A 86 -13.55 -7.69 1.87
CA LYS A 86 -12.47 -8.27 2.69
C LYS A 86 -11.70 -9.34 1.91
N ALA A 87 -12.39 -10.20 1.18
CA ALA A 87 -11.77 -11.24 0.37
C ALA A 87 -10.92 -10.66 -0.78
N THR A 88 -11.39 -9.60 -1.45
CA THR A 88 -10.60 -8.91 -2.49
C THR A 88 -9.39 -8.18 -1.91
N ARG A 89 -9.52 -7.55 -0.73
CA ARG A 89 -8.36 -6.95 -0.03
C ARG A 89 -7.36 -8.01 0.43
N ALA A 90 -7.82 -9.15 0.94
CA ALA A 90 -6.96 -10.27 1.32
C ALA A 90 -6.24 -10.85 0.08
N ALA A 91 -6.96 -11.07 -1.02
CA ALA A 91 -6.37 -11.52 -2.29
C ALA A 91 -5.36 -10.51 -2.86
N GLY A 92 -5.65 -9.20 -2.80
CA GLY A 92 -4.72 -8.15 -3.22
C GLY A 92 -3.46 -8.07 -2.35
N LYS A 93 -3.58 -8.32 -1.03
CA LYS A 93 -2.44 -8.39 -0.12
C LYS A 93 -1.54 -9.59 -0.41
N VAL A 94 -2.14 -10.76 -0.67
CA VAL A 94 -1.41 -11.97 -1.08
C VAL A 94 -0.65 -11.71 -2.38
N HIS A 95 -1.26 -11.04 -3.36
CA HIS A 95 -0.60 -10.71 -4.62
C HIS A 95 0.59 -9.74 -4.42
N GLY A 96 0.44 -8.74 -3.54
CA GLY A 96 1.51 -7.81 -3.21
C GLY A 96 2.68 -8.44 -2.46
N GLU A 97 2.42 -9.37 -1.54
CA GLU A 97 3.47 -10.12 -0.82
C GLU A 97 4.25 -11.05 -1.76
N VAL A 98 3.56 -11.69 -2.71
CA VAL A 98 4.20 -12.52 -3.75
C VAL A 98 5.07 -11.66 -4.67
N ASP A 99 4.59 -10.49 -5.10
CA ASP A 99 5.35 -9.61 -6.00
C ASP A 99 6.62 -9.03 -5.33
N GLN A 100 6.57 -8.74 -4.03
CA GLN A 100 7.74 -8.34 -3.24
C GLN A 100 8.74 -9.49 -3.06
N ALA A 101 8.26 -10.71 -2.81
CA ALA A 101 9.09 -11.90 -2.69
C ALA A 101 9.76 -12.27 -4.02
N ILE A 102 9.06 -12.12 -5.15
CA ILE A 102 9.62 -12.31 -6.49
C ILE A 102 10.71 -11.25 -6.75
N LYS A 103 10.45 -9.97 -6.46
CA LYS A 103 11.43 -8.90 -6.64
C LYS A 103 12.70 -9.10 -5.81
N SER A 104 12.60 -9.51 -4.54
CA SER A 104 13.77 -9.77 -3.70
C SER A 104 14.60 -10.96 -4.19
N THR A 105 13.94 -11.98 -4.71
CA THR A 105 14.58 -13.18 -5.27
C THR A 105 15.26 -12.89 -6.62
N LEU A 106 14.64 -12.04 -7.46
CA LEU A 106 15.23 -11.59 -8.71
C LEU A 106 16.40 -10.63 -8.47
N LEU A 107 16.34 -9.78 -7.43
CA LEU A 107 17.43 -8.88 -7.06
C LEU A 107 18.69 -9.66 -6.66
N SER A 108 18.57 -10.70 -5.82
CA SER A 108 19.72 -11.54 -5.44
C SER A 108 20.28 -12.35 -6.62
N ALA A 109 19.42 -12.85 -7.52
CA ALA A 109 19.85 -13.51 -8.76
C ALA A 109 20.59 -12.55 -9.73
N SER A 110 20.12 -11.30 -9.84
CA SER A 110 20.76 -10.29 -10.70
C SER A 110 22.14 -9.88 -10.20
N LEU A 111 22.33 -9.84 -8.87
CA LEU A 111 23.63 -9.55 -8.24
C LEU A 111 24.65 -10.65 -8.52
N TYR A 112 24.22 -11.91 -8.58
CA TYR A 112 25.08 -13.04 -8.95
C TYR A 112 25.62 -12.91 -10.39
N SER A 113 24.76 -12.49 -11.32
CA SER A 113 25.16 -12.26 -12.72
C SER A 113 26.13 -11.08 -12.92
N ARG A 114 26.13 -10.09 -12.01
CA ARG A 114 27.08 -8.96 -12.01
C ARG A 114 28.42 -9.34 -11.39
N GLY A 115 28.43 -10.16 -10.34
CA GLY A 115 29.66 -10.70 -9.74
C GLY A 115 30.42 -11.62 -10.70
N LEU A 116 29.70 -12.43 -11.47
CA LEU A 116 30.30 -13.35 -12.46
C LEU A 116 31.03 -12.60 -13.59
N LYS A 117 30.56 -11.41 -13.99
CA LYS A 117 31.22 -10.58 -15.01
C LYS A 117 32.50 -9.89 -14.52
N LEU A 118 32.64 -9.63 -13.22
CA LEU A 118 33.90 -9.14 -12.64
C LEU A 118 34.93 -10.27 -12.48
N MET A 119 34.48 -11.48 -12.11
CA MET A 119 35.36 -12.66 -12.00
C MET A 119 35.88 -13.16 -13.36
N ALA A 120 35.14 -12.92 -14.46
CA ALA A 120 35.58 -13.28 -15.81
C ALA A 120 36.77 -12.45 -16.33
N ARG A 121 37.13 -11.32 -15.67
CA ARG A 121 38.31 -10.52 -16.03
C ARG A 121 39.54 -10.82 -15.16
N SER A 122 39.38 -11.41 -13.98
CA SER A 122 40.47 -11.77 -13.06
C SER A 122 40.86 -13.26 -13.10
N SER A 123 40.14 -14.09 -13.86
CA SER A 123 40.37 -15.54 -13.96
C SER A 123 41.71 -15.94 -14.59
N SER A 124 42.31 -15.08 -15.42
CA SER A 124 43.62 -15.35 -16.03
C SER A 124 44.75 -15.46 -15.00
N LEU A 125 44.78 -14.57 -14.01
CA LEU A 125 45.84 -14.53 -13.00
C LEU A 125 45.71 -15.67 -11.98
N VAL A 126 44.49 -16.02 -11.61
CA VAL A 126 44.25 -17.14 -10.68
C VAL A 126 44.54 -18.48 -11.35
N ALA A 127 44.10 -18.67 -12.61
CA ALA A 127 44.38 -19.89 -13.36
C ALA A 127 45.87 -20.09 -13.64
N THR A 128 46.58 -19.03 -14.05
CA THR A 128 48.04 -19.11 -14.27
C THR A 128 48.81 -19.37 -12.98
N GLY A 129 48.40 -18.75 -11.86
CA GLY A 129 49.00 -19.02 -10.55
C GLY A 129 48.82 -20.47 -10.10
N LEU A 130 47.64 -21.06 -10.33
CA LEU A 130 47.35 -22.45 -9.97
C LEU A 130 48.12 -23.44 -10.85
N ILE A 131 48.27 -23.16 -12.14
CA ILE A 131 49.09 -23.96 -13.07
C ILE A 131 50.57 -23.92 -12.67
N LEU A 132 51.11 -22.75 -12.33
CA LEU A 132 52.51 -22.61 -11.89
C LEU A 132 52.77 -23.29 -10.54
N ALA A 133 51.83 -23.23 -9.61
CA ALA A 133 51.93 -23.94 -8.33
C ALA A 133 51.88 -25.46 -8.53
N LEU A 134 51.01 -25.94 -9.42
CA LEU A 134 50.88 -27.36 -9.73
C LEU A 134 52.11 -27.90 -10.46
N SER A 135 52.70 -27.12 -11.38
CA SER A 135 53.92 -27.52 -12.09
C SER A 135 55.13 -27.57 -11.14
N ALA A 136 55.27 -26.61 -10.23
CA ALA A 136 56.33 -26.62 -9.22
C ALA A 136 56.19 -27.81 -8.25
N TYR A 137 54.97 -28.12 -7.83
CA TYR A 137 54.70 -29.27 -6.97
C TYR A 137 54.97 -30.61 -7.67
N ALA A 138 54.61 -30.73 -8.95
CA ALA A 138 54.90 -31.92 -9.75
C ALA A 138 56.41 -32.14 -9.96
N ALA A 139 57.19 -31.06 -10.10
CA ALA A 139 58.64 -31.14 -10.20
C ALA A 139 59.31 -31.58 -8.88
N GLY A 140 58.78 -31.15 -7.73
CA GLY A 140 59.34 -31.49 -6.42
C GLY A 140 59.04 -32.91 -5.93
N THR A 141 58.06 -33.60 -6.51
CA THR A 141 57.59 -34.93 -6.04
C THR A 141 58.05 -36.09 -6.93
N GLY A 142 58.87 -35.83 -7.96
CA GLY A 142 59.32 -36.87 -8.90
C GLY A 142 58.18 -37.50 -9.73
N ALA A 143 56.99 -36.88 -9.72
CA ALA A 143 55.79 -37.42 -10.39
C ALA A 143 55.97 -37.53 -11.92
N LEU A 144 56.85 -36.72 -12.51
CA LEU A 144 57.21 -36.79 -13.92
C LEU A 144 58.01 -38.05 -14.28
N GLU A 145 58.86 -38.56 -13.39
CA GLU A 145 59.64 -39.78 -13.64
C GLU A 145 58.71 -41.01 -13.63
N ASN A 146 57.81 -41.09 -12.65
CA ASN A 146 56.80 -42.16 -12.58
C ASN A 146 55.80 -42.11 -13.75
N PHE A 147 55.53 -40.93 -14.31
CA PHE A 147 54.69 -40.79 -15.50
C PHE A 147 55.43 -41.16 -16.78
N ALA A 148 56.72 -40.81 -16.89
CA ALA A 148 57.56 -41.22 -18.02
C ALA A 148 57.70 -42.75 -18.09
N ASP A 149 57.98 -43.41 -16.97
CA ASP A 149 58.08 -44.88 -16.92
C ASP A 149 56.75 -45.55 -17.30
N ARG A 150 55.61 -45.01 -16.82
CA ARG A 150 54.29 -45.53 -17.18
C ARG A 150 53.92 -45.27 -18.64
N ALA A 151 54.31 -44.14 -19.20
CA ALA A 151 54.08 -43.83 -20.61
C ALA A 151 54.91 -44.77 -21.51
N VAL A 152 56.18 -45.00 -21.18
CA VAL A 152 57.07 -45.93 -21.89
C VAL A 152 56.52 -47.36 -21.82
N VAL A 153 56.09 -47.82 -20.64
CA VAL A 153 55.47 -49.15 -20.48
C VAL A 153 54.19 -49.27 -21.32
N SER A 154 53.35 -48.24 -21.36
CA SER A 154 52.13 -48.25 -22.17
C SER A 154 52.40 -48.30 -23.68
N ALA A 155 53.48 -47.63 -24.13
CA ALA A 155 53.90 -47.63 -25.52
C ALA A 155 54.51 -48.98 -25.94
N LEU A 156 55.26 -49.63 -25.05
CA LEU A 156 55.83 -50.96 -25.28
C LEU A 156 54.74 -52.03 -25.31
N SER A 157 53.76 -51.97 -24.39
CA SER A 157 52.62 -52.90 -24.41
C SER A 157 51.73 -52.71 -25.65
N ALA A 158 51.61 -51.48 -26.16
CA ALA A 158 50.90 -51.23 -27.40
C ALA A 158 51.63 -51.84 -28.62
N ARG A 159 52.98 -51.78 -28.64
CA ARG A 159 53.79 -52.41 -29.69
C ARG A 159 53.65 -53.94 -29.68
N GLU A 160 53.62 -54.58 -28.52
CA GLU A 160 53.39 -56.03 -28.42
C GLU A 160 52.00 -56.41 -28.92
N SER A 161 50.95 -55.69 -28.50
CA SER A 161 49.59 -55.95 -28.99
C SER A 161 49.43 -55.76 -30.51
N PHE A 162 50.22 -54.86 -31.09
CA PHE A 162 50.26 -54.65 -32.54
C PHE A 162 50.97 -55.81 -33.25
N ILE A 163 52.08 -56.32 -32.73
CA ILE A 163 52.81 -57.47 -33.31
C ILE A 163 51.95 -58.75 -33.24
N ASP A 164 51.25 -58.98 -32.13
CA ASP A 164 50.34 -60.12 -31.98
C ASP A 164 49.16 -60.05 -32.95
N SER A 165 48.65 -58.84 -33.23
CA SER A 165 47.58 -58.64 -34.22
C SER A 165 48.02 -58.90 -35.66
N VAL A 166 49.32 -58.72 -35.97
CA VAL A 166 49.89 -58.98 -37.31
C VAL A 166 50.14 -60.49 -37.50
N ASN A 167 50.64 -61.19 -36.49
CA ASN A 167 50.86 -62.65 -36.54
C ASN A 167 49.56 -63.47 -36.51
N ALA A 168 48.44 -62.90 -36.04
CA ALA A 168 47.13 -63.56 -36.05
C ALA A 168 46.39 -63.49 -37.41
N LEU A 169 46.98 -62.83 -38.41
CA LEU A 169 46.42 -62.66 -39.76
C LEU A 169 47.19 -63.44 -40.85
N GLU A 170 48.26 -64.18 -40.50
CA GLU A 170 48.89 -65.23 -41.33
C GLU A 170 48.33 -66.61 -40.99
#